data_AF-A0A969EMA9-F1
#
_entry.id   AF-A0A969EMA9-F1
#
_cell.length_a   1.000
_cell.length_b   1.000
_cell.length_c   1.000
_cell.angle_alpha   90.00
_cell.angle_beta   90.00
_cell.angle_gamma   90.00
#
_symmetry.space_group_name_H-M   'P 1'
#
loop_
_entity.id
_entity.type
_entity.pdbx_description
1 polymer ?
#
loop_
_entity_poly.entity_id
_entity_poly.type
_entity_poly.pdbx_seq_one_letter_code
_entity_poly.pdbx_strand_id
1 'polypeptide(L)'
;MQLAITELAFRTDIYGYDAAAWASYKNGQLDQAEVWISEALKLGTQDAKLYFHAGMIALGQGQVEIAREHLNQALAINPHFDPLQARIAQENLTHSSEVASP
;
A
#
# COMPACT_ATOMS: atom_id res chain seq x y z
N MET A 1 18.77 -24.20 8.01
CA MET A 1 17.30 -24.31 8.19
C MET A 1 16.69 -23.13 8.95
N GLN A 2 17.41 -22.47 9.88
CA GLN A 2 16.87 -21.35 10.69
C GLN A 2 16.41 -20.12 9.88
N LEU A 3 17.12 -19.76 8.80
CA LEU A 3 16.81 -18.58 7.98
C LEU A 3 15.40 -18.61 7.35
N ALA A 4 14.93 -19.78 6.90
CA ALA A 4 13.62 -19.89 6.25
C ALA A 4 12.45 -19.71 7.23
N ILE A 5 12.60 -20.17 8.49
CA ILE A 5 11.58 -20.02 9.53
C ILE A 5 11.50 -18.56 9.99
N THR A 6 12.66 -17.90 10.13
CA THR A 6 12.72 -16.47 10.47
C THR A 6 12.11 -15.60 9.37
N GLU A 7 12.44 -15.84 8.10
CA GLU A 7 11.84 -15.15 6.95
C GLU A 7 10.31 -15.35 6.89
N LEU A 8 9.84 -16.57 7.14
CA LEU A 8 8.41 -16.89 7.14
C LEU A 8 7.66 -16.17 8.28
N ALA A 9 8.26 -16.10 9.47
CA ALA A 9 7.69 -15.38 10.60
C ALA A 9 7.54 -13.88 10.27
N PHE A 10 8.57 -13.25 9.71
CA PHE A 10 8.49 -11.85 9.29
C PHE A 10 7.41 -11.61 8.24
N ARG A 11 7.32 -12.45 7.20
CA ARG A 11 6.24 -12.33 6.21
C ARG A 11 4.86 -12.45 6.84
N THR A 12 4.72 -13.35 7.81
CA THR A 12 3.47 -13.51 8.55
C THR A 12 3.10 -12.23 9.30
N ASP A 13 4.08 -11.60 9.96
CA ASP A 13 3.87 -10.34 10.67
C ASP A 13 3.57 -9.18 9.69
N ILE A 14 4.25 -9.12 8.54
CA ILE A 14 3.99 -8.14 7.46
C ILE A 14 2.54 -8.20 7.00
N TYR A 15 2.05 -9.39 6.67
CA TYR A 15 0.67 -9.57 6.20
C TYR A 15 -0.35 -9.34 7.31
N GLY A 16 -0.01 -9.59 8.57
CA GLY A 16 -0.82 -9.23 9.72
C GLY A 16 -0.99 -7.72 9.86
N TYR A 17 0.11 -6.97 9.78
CA TYR A 17 0.09 -5.51 9.80
C TYR A 17 -0.64 -4.92 8.60
N ASP A 18 -0.42 -5.44 7.39
CA ASP A 18 -1.14 -5.02 6.18
C ASP A 18 -2.65 -5.24 6.30
N ALA A 19 -3.07 -6.42 6.77
CA ALA A 19 -4.49 -6.71 6.98
C ALA A 19 -5.13 -5.78 8.02
N ALA A 20 -4.41 -5.49 9.12
CA ALA A 20 -4.85 -4.54 10.14
C ALA A 20 -4.96 -3.12 9.57
N ALA A 21 -3.97 -2.68 8.78
CA ALA A 21 -3.97 -1.38 8.11
C ALA A 21 -5.17 -1.23 7.18
N TRP A 22 -5.41 -2.24 6.34
CA TRP A 22 -6.53 -2.23 5.41
C TRP A 22 -7.88 -2.22 6.14
N ALA A 23 -8.03 -3.01 7.19
CA ALA A 23 -9.24 -2.99 8.01
C ALA A 23 -9.49 -1.62 8.66
N SER A 24 -8.47 -1.00 9.25
CA SER A 24 -8.55 0.35 9.82
C SER A 24 -8.91 1.40 8.77
N TYR A 25 -8.30 1.34 7.58
CA TYR A 25 -8.64 2.22 6.45
C TYR A 25 -10.11 2.09 6.04
N LYS A 26 -10.60 0.85 5.89
CA LYS A 26 -12.00 0.59 5.53
C LYS A 26 -12.99 1.05 6.61
N ASN A 27 -12.54 1.16 7.85
CA ASN A 27 -13.32 1.71 8.97
C ASN A 27 -13.16 3.24 9.13
N GLY A 28 -12.44 3.92 8.23
CA GLY A 28 -12.19 5.36 8.31
C GLY A 28 -11.19 5.78 9.40
N GLN A 29 -10.49 4.82 10.01
CA GLN A 29 -9.50 5.06 11.07
C GLN A 29 -8.13 5.30 10.43
N LEU A 30 -7.98 6.43 9.74
CA LEU A 30 -6.81 6.71 8.89
C LEU A 30 -5.49 6.74 9.67
N ASP A 31 -5.45 7.39 10.83
CA ASP A 31 -4.24 7.46 11.67
C ASP A 31 -3.79 6.06 12.13
N GLN A 32 -4.74 5.19 12.47
CA GLN A 32 -4.44 3.82 12.87
C GLN A 32 -3.98 2.98 11.67
N ALA A 33 -4.54 3.22 10.49
CA ALA A 33 -4.13 2.57 9.26
C ALA A 33 -2.68 2.95 8.88
N GLU A 34 -2.31 4.23 9.05
CA GLU A 34 -0.95 4.71 8.81
C GLU A 34 0.08 4.04 9.72
N VAL A 35 -0.24 3.88 11.02
CA VAL A 35 0.63 3.16 11.96
C VAL A 35 0.89 1.73 11.47
N TRP A 36 -0.16 0.99 11.12
CA TRP A 36 -0.01 -0.41 10.73
C TRP A 36 0.69 -0.58 9.39
N ILE A 37 0.35 0.24 8.39
CA ILE A 37 1.01 0.13 7.08
C ILE A 37 2.49 0.51 7.16
N SER A 38 2.84 1.45 8.05
CA SER A 38 4.24 1.81 8.31
C SER A 38 5.03 0.63 8.88
N GLU A 39 4.47 -0.14 9.83
CA GLU A 39 5.13 -1.35 10.35
C GLU A 39 5.33 -2.41 9.26
N ALA A 40 4.34 -2.59 8.39
CA ALA A 40 4.44 -3.53 7.27
C ALA A 40 5.52 -3.10 6.25
N LEU A 41 5.63 -1.80 5.95
CA LEU A 41 6.60 -1.25 5.00
C LEU A 41 8.05 -1.26 5.51
N LYS A 42 8.28 -1.12 6.83
CA LYS A 42 9.64 -1.13 7.43
C LYS A 42 10.46 -2.36 7.06
N LEU A 43 9.80 -3.47 6.75
CA LEU A 43 10.45 -4.73 6.42
C LEU A 43 10.86 -4.82 4.94
N GLY A 44 10.58 -3.80 4.13
CA GLY A 44 11.09 -3.66 2.76
C GLY A 44 10.55 -4.70 1.78
N THR A 45 9.44 -5.35 2.10
CA THR A 45 8.84 -6.37 1.25
C THR A 45 8.34 -5.76 -0.05
N GLN A 46 8.76 -6.33 -1.19
CA GLN A 46 8.34 -5.90 -2.53
C GLN A 46 7.03 -6.60 -2.92
N ASP A 47 5.91 -6.18 -2.32
CA ASP A 47 4.58 -6.72 -2.60
C ASP A 47 3.65 -5.61 -3.13
N ALA A 48 3.11 -5.81 -4.33
CA ALA A 48 2.25 -4.83 -4.98
C ALA A 48 0.99 -4.48 -4.18
N LYS A 49 0.38 -5.44 -3.46
CA LYS A 49 -0.81 -5.17 -2.63
C LYS A 49 -0.47 -4.26 -1.45
N LEU A 50 0.67 -4.50 -0.83
CA LEU A 50 1.16 -3.69 0.30
C LEU A 50 1.31 -2.23 -0.10
N TYR A 51 1.99 -1.96 -1.23
CA TYR A 51 2.14 -0.61 -1.74
C TYR A 51 0.82 0.00 -2.22
N PHE A 52 -0.10 -0.81 -2.74
CA PHE A 52 -1.45 -0.32 -3.06
C PHE A 52 -2.19 0.14 -1.81
N HIS A 53 -2.21 -0.64 -0.72
CA HIS A 53 -2.85 -0.25 0.52
C HIS A 53 -2.22 1.02 1.12
N ALA A 54 -0.89 1.12 1.11
CA ALA A 54 -0.18 2.34 1.52
C ALA A 54 -0.60 3.57 0.71
N GLY A 55 -0.69 3.43 -0.61
CA GLY A 55 -1.15 4.50 -1.49
C GLY A 55 -2.59 4.93 -1.20
N MET A 56 -3.50 3.98 -0.98
CA MET A 56 -4.90 4.28 -0.66
C MET A 56 -5.07 4.95 0.71
N ILE A 57 -4.28 4.54 1.71
CA ILE A 57 -4.25 5.17 3.04
C ILE A 57 -3.77 6.62 2.93
N ALA A 58 -2.65 6.84 2.23
CA ALA A 58 -2.11 8.18 1.98
C ALA A 58 -3.11 9.08 1.24
N LEU A 59 -3.84 8.56 0.24
CA LEU A 59 -4.93 9.29 -0.42
C LEU A 59 -6.03 9.67 0.57
N GLY A 60 -6.45 8.74 1.43
CA GLY A 60 -7.45 9.00 2.46
C GLY A 60 -7.06 10.14 3.40
N GLN A 61 -5.75 10.27 3.68
CA GLN A 61 -5.18 11.35 4.49
C GLN A 61 -4.89 12.65 3.71
N GLY A 62 -5.17 12.68 2.40
CA GLY A 62 -4.89 13.84 1.54
C GLY A 62 -3.41 14.00 1.15
N GLN A 63 -2.58 12.99 1.42
CA GLN A 63 -1.15 12.98 1.10
C GLN A 63 -0.92 12.53 -0.36
N VAL A 64 -1.35 13.37 -1.31
CA VAL A 64 -1.45 13.01 -2.74
C VAL A 64 -0.11 12.57 -3.35
N GLU A 65 0.99 13.24 -3.04
CA GLU A 65 2.30 12.87 -3.60
C GLU A 65 2.80 11.52 -3.07
N ILE A 66 2.66 11.27 -1.76
CA ILE A 66 3.04 9.99 -1.13
C ILE A 66 2.18 8.85 -1.71
N ALA A 67 0.89 9.11 -1.87
CA ALA A 67 0.00 8.17 -2.53
C ALA A 67 0.46 7.83 -3.96
N ARG A 68 0.81 8.85 -4.74
CA ARG A 68 1.29 8.69 -6.12
C ARG A 68 2.54 7.82 -6.17
N GLU A 69 3.48 8.01 -5.26
CA GLU A 69 4.70 7.19 -5.16
C GLU A 69 4.36 5.72 -4.90
N HIS A 70 3.56 5.45 -3.88
CA HIS A 70 3.18 4.08 -3.52
C HIS A 70 2.34 3.38 -4.60
N LEU A 71 1.37 4.06 -5.22
CA LEU A 71 0.56 3.48 -6.29
C LEU A 71 1.40 3.18 -7.55
N ASN A 72 2.34 4.05 -7.89
CA ASN A 72 3.30 3.76 -8.98
C ASN A 72 4.16 2.55 -8.65
N GLN A 73 4.63 2.44 -7.41
CA GLN A 73 5.43 1.29 -6.99
C GLN A 73 4.64 -0.02 -7.03
N ALA A 74 3.37 -0.02 -6.63
CA ALA A 74 2.50 -1.19 -6.73
C ALA A 74 2.39 -1.68 -8.18
N LEU A 75 2.11 -0.78 -9.12
CA LEU A 75 1.99 -1.09 -10.55
C LEU A 75 3.34 -1.50 -11.18
N ALA A 76 4.45 -0.94 -10.71
CA ALA A 76 5.79 -1.30 -11.17
C ALA A 76 6.19 -2.71 -10.72
N ILE A 77 5.83 -3.12 -9.50
CA ILE A 77 6.10 -4.48 -8.99
C ILE A 77 5.28 -5.51 -9.77
N ASN A 78 3.98 -5.29 -9.90
CA ASN A 78 3.11 -6.16 -10.68
C ASN A 78 1.86 -5.38 -11.10
N PRO A 79 1.64 -5.05 -12.38
CA PRO A 79 0.46 -4.31 -12.83
C PRO A 79 -0.83 -5.16 -12.85
N HIS A 80 -0.75 -6.43 -12.49
CA HIS A 80 -1.86 -7.40 -12.49
C HIS A 80 -2.02 -8.11 -11.13
N PHE A 81 -1.50 -7.50 -10.06
CA PHE A 81 -1.52 -8.06 -8.70
C PHE A 81 -2.93 -8.35 -8.17
N ASP A 82 -3.89 -7.56 -8.61
CA ASP A 82 -5.32 -7.74 -8.41
C ASP A 82 -6.05 -6.95 -9.51
N PRO A 83 -6.95 -7.57 -10.30
CA PRO A 83 -7.56 -6.91 -11.44
C PRO A 83 -8.34 -5.63 -11.12
N LEU A 84 -8.89 -5.52 -9.90
CA LEU A 84 -9.65 -4.36 -9.47
C LEU A 84 -8.70 -3.32 -8.87
N GLN A 85 -7.85 -3.71 -7.91
CA GLN A 85 -6.96 -2.76 -7.25
C GLN A 85 -5.95 -2.13 -8.23
N ALA A 86 -5.47 -2.89 -9.22
CA ALA A 86 -4.60 -2.34 -10.26
C ALA A 86 -5.28 -1.26 -11.11
N ARG A 87 -6.57 -1.43 -11.46
CA ARG A 87 -7.34 -0.39 -12.16
C ARG A 87 -7.56 0.83 -11.30
N ILE A 88 -7.94 0.63 -10.03
CA ILE A 88 -8.11 1.73 -9.07
C ILE A 88 -6.80 2.52 -8.93
N ALA A 89 -5.65 1.84 -8.85
CA ALA A 89 -4.35 2.50 -8.79
C ALA A 89 -4.11 3.38 -10.02
N GLN A 90 -4.37 2.85 -11.23
CA GLN A 90 -4.23 3.60 -12.49
C GLN A 90 -5.15 4.83 -12.52
N GLU A 91 -6.42 4.66 -12.15
CA GLU A 91 -7.41 5.74 -12.12
C GLU A 91 -7.01 6.87 -11.15
N ASN A 92 -6.53 6.53 -9.96
CA ASN A 92 -6.08 7.54 -9.00
C ASN A 92 -4.84 8.31 -9.48
N LEU A 93 -3.95 7.65 -10.23
CA LEU A 93 -2.78 8.28 -10.82
C LEU A 93 -3.14 9.21 -11.98
N THR A 94 -4.14 8.88 -12.81
CA THR A 94 -4.57 9.74 -13.92
C THR A 94 -5.28 10.99 -13.41
N HIS A 95 -6.20 10.86 -12.45
CA HIS A 95 -6.91 12.02 -11.88
C HIS A 95 -5.96 12.98 -11.16
N SER A 96 -4.92 12.45 -10.49
CA SER A 96 -3.90 13.30 -9.85
C SER A 96 -3.05 14.07 -10.87
N SER A 97 -2.90 13.55 -12.10
CA SER A 97 -2.13 14.22 -13.17
C SER A 97 -2.89 15.38 -13.84
N GLU A 98 -4.23 15.36 -13.83
CA GLU A 98 -5.05 16.41 -14.45
C GLU A 98 -5.11 17.70 -13.63
N VAL A 99 -4.86 17.65 -12.33
CA VAL A 99 -4.84 18.83 -11.45
C VAL A 99 -3.50 19.57 -11.48
N ALA A 100 -2.47 19.00 -12.13
CA ALA A 100 -1.10 19.52 -12.15
C ALA A 100 -0.74 20.36 -13.40
N SER A 101 -1.72 20.78 -14.21
CA SER A 101 -1.49 21.70 -15.34
C SER A 101 -2.03 23.10 -15.03
N PRO A 102 -1.18 24.15 -14.99
CA PRO A 102 -1.61 25.55 -14.86
C PRO A 102 -2.25 26.09 -16.14
#